data_AF-A0A935IQI5-F1
#
_entry.id   AF-A0A935IQI5-F1
#
_cell.length_a   1.000
_cell.length_b   1.000
_cell.length_c   1.000
_cell.angle_alpha   90.00
_cell.angle_beta   90.00
_cell.angle_gamma   90.00
#
_symmetry.space_group_name_H-M   'P 1'
#
loop_
_entity.id
_entity.type
_entity.pdbx_description
1 polymer ?
#
loop_
_entity_poly.entity_id
_entity_poly.type
_entity_poly.pdbx_seq_one_letter_code
_entity_poly.pdbx_strand_id
1 'polypeptide(L)'
;MTALKFNTNGKQALRWLIGFGVSLLVLVFAILMLARGVAGKAKEFVGNIEEFGKEQSERMDSLNNLYTNSKDSLLESASVNYLMTLEPDSIGGRVPEQFYSYLGFRDYYRLPIVWPYSLHCMDSLGDATLYNEANVQQFDVNDNGELSCDVNGIMTFAFTKEHLIGMKVKIENKPKKVYFAYDFKNKSEKIFKNEQELLNYARGKGFDESTELKSCKDYYNGF
;
A
#
# COMPACT_ATOMS: atom_id res chain seq x y z
N MET A 1 -19.10 77.35 40.60
CA MET A 1 -17.85 76.56 40.66
C MET A 1 -17.63 76.14 42.11
N THR A 2 -17.94 74.88 42.42
CA THR A 2 -17.75 74.34 43.78
C THR A 2 -16.43 73.60 43.79
N ALA A 3 -15.42 74.17 44.44
CA ALA A 3 -14.11 73.54 44.58
C ALA A 3 -14.21 72.36 45.57
N LEU A 4 -13.91 71.15 45.10
CA LEU A 4 -13.76 69.96 45.93
C LEU A 4 -12.52 70.13 46.83
N LYS A 5 -12.76 70.40 48.12
CA LYS A 5 -11.72 70.33 49.16
C LYS A 5 -11.44 68.86 49.49
N PHE A 6 -10.28 68.36 49.08
CA PHE A 6 -9.78 67.06 49.56
C PHE A 6 -9.24 67.22 50.98
N ASN A 7 -9.92 66.59 51.94
CA ASN A 7 -9.44 66.45 53.31
C ASN A 7 -8.40 65.32 53.35
N THR A 8 -7.11 65.66 53.34
CA THR A 8 -6.02 64.68 53.40
C THR A 8 -5.73 64.27 54.84
N ASN A 9 -6.38 63.20 55.29
CA ASN A 9 -6.02 62.53 56.53
C ASN A 9 -4.82 61.60 56.25
N GLY A 10 -3.58 62.07 56.51
CA GLY A 10 -2.34 61.40 56.07
C GLY A 10 -2.20 59.93 56.49
N LYS A 11 -2.84 59.51 57.58
CA LYS A 11 -2.90 58.10 58.01
C LYS A 11 -3.74 57.21 57.08
N GLN A 12 -4.80 57.75 56.46
CA GLN A 12 -5.60 57.02 55.47
C GLN A 12 -4.86 56.92 54.14
N ALA A 13 -4.18 57.98 53.71
CA ALA A 13 -3.36 57.96 52.50
C ALA A 13 -2.24 56.91 52.59
N LEU A 14 -1.57 56.79 53.75
CA LEU A 14 -0.56 55.77 53.98
C LEU A 14 -1.12 54.34 53.92
N ARG A 15 -2.33 54.11 54.45
CA ARG A 15 -3.01 52.80 54.37
C ARG A 15 -3.35 52.41 52.94
N TRP A 16 -3.84 53.37 52.13
CA TRP A 16 -4.11 53.14 50.71
C TRP A 16 -2.83 52.84 49.92
N LEU A 17 -1.72 53.52 50.23
CA LEU A 17 -0.45 53.33 49.56
C LEU A 17 0.17 51.96 49.88
N ILE A 18 0.07 51.50 51.14
CA ILE A 18 0.46 50.14 51.54
C ILE A 18 -0.43 49.09 50.84
N GLY A 19 -1.75 49.30 50.82
CA GLY A 19 -2.68 48.38 50.15
C GLY A 19 -2.40 48.26 48.64
N PHE A 20 -2.08 49.37 47.99
CA PHE A 20 -1.69 49.40 46.58
C PHE A 20 -0.35 48.70 46.34
N GLY A 21 0.63 48.89 47.22
CA GLY A 21 1.92 48.19 47.13
C GLY A 21 1.77 46.66 47.24
N VAL A 22 0.92 46.19 48.15
CA VAL A 22 0.66 44.76 48.31
C VAL A 22 -0.08 44.18 47.12
N SER A 23 -1.08 44.88 46.57
CA SER A 23 -1.81 44.38 45.39
C SER A 23 -0.91 44.30 44.15
N LEU A 24 0.03 45.23 43.98
CA LEU A 24 1.02 45.20 42.91
C LEU A 24 1.94 43.97 43.02
N LEU A 25 2.40 43.63 44.23
CA LEU A 25 3.24 42.45 44.45
C LEU A 25 2.50 41.15 44.15
N VAL A 26 1.23 41.05 44.53
CA VAL A 26 0.38 39.88 44.21
C VAL A 26 0.19 39.74 42.70
N LEU A 27 -0.04 40.85 41.99
CA LEU A 27 -0.17 40.87 40.53
C LEU A 27 1.11 40.37 39.85
N VAL A 28 2.27 40.88 40.26
CA VAL A 28 3.57 40.46 39.71
C VAL A 28 3.82 38.97 39.96
N PHE A 29 3.50 38.49 41.16
CA PHE A 29 3.64 37.08 41.50
C PHE A 29 2.72 36.18 40.66
N ALA A 30 1.47 36.59 40.43
CA ALA A 30 0.52 35.86 39.59
C ALA A 30 0.99 35.77 38.13
N ILE A 31 1.55 36.86 37.58
CA ILE A 31 2.11 36.88 36.22
C ILE A 31 3.30 35.91 36.11
N LEU A 32 4.19 35.88 37.11
CA LEU A 32 5.35 34.97 37.12
C LEU A 32 4.94 33.49 37.22
N MET A 33 3.91 33.17 38.02
CA MET A 33 3.36 31.82 38.12
C MET A 33 2.73 31.36 36.78
N LEU A 34 1.98 32.24 36.11
CA LEU A 34 1.39 31.93 34.80
C LEU A 34 2.47 31.72 33.73
N ALA A 35 3.49 32.58 33.68
CA ALA A 35 4.59 32.45 32.73
C ALA A 35 5.37 31.12 32.92
N ARG A 36 5.62 30.71 34.17
CA ARG A 36 6.28 29.43 34.47
C ARG A 36 5.39 28.23 34.12
N GLY A 37 4.09 28.30 34.38
CA GLY A 37 3.14 27.25 34.03
C GLY A 37 3.01 27.03 32.51
N VAL A 38 3.00 28.11 31.73
CA VAL A 38 2.96 28.05 30.26
C VAL A 38 4.28 27.52 29.69
N ALA A 39 5.42 27.95 30.22
CA ALA A 39 6.73 27.46 29.78
C ALA A 39 6.96 25.97 30.10
N GLY A 40 6.46 25.48 31.24
CA GLY A 40 6.51 24.06 31.60
C GLY A 40 5.73 23.18 30.63
N LYS A 41 4.47 23.56 30.35
CA LYS A 41 3.61 22.83 29.41
C LYS A 41 4.12 22.86 27.97
N ALA A 42 4.75 23.97 27.54
CA ALA A 42 5.35 24.07 26.23
C ALA A 42 6.56 23.13 26.06
N LYS A 43 7.41 22.99 27.09
CA LYS A 43 8.56 22.05 27.05
C LYS A 43 8.13 20.60 27.04
N GLU A 44 7.11 20.26 27.83
CA GLU A 44 6.54 18.89 27.87
C GLU A 44 5.89 18.52 26.53
N PHE A 45 5.17 19.47 25.90
CA PHE A 45 4.58 19.27 24.59
C PHE A 45 5.63 19.11 23.47
N VAL A 46 6.70 19.90 23.49
CA VAL A 46 7.80 19.78 22.51
C VAL A 46 8.54 18.45 22.67
N GLY A 47 8.80 18.01 23.91
CA GLY A 47 9.43 16.71 24.17
C GLY A 47 8.60 15.53 23.62
N ASN A 48 7.27 15.55 23.84
CA ASN A 48 6.38 14.50 23.35
C ASN A 48 6.27 14.47 21.81
N ILE A 49 6.40 15.61 21.13
CA ILE A 49 6.42 15.65 19.66
C ILE A 49 7.73 15.09 19.10
N GLU A 50 8.86 15.39 19.74
CA GLU A 50 10.16 14.88 19.30
C GLU A 50 10.26 13.36 19.49
N GLU A 51 9.73 12.84 20.60
CA GLU A 51 9.64 11.40 20.88
C GLU A 51 8.70 10.69 19.90
N PHE A 52 7.54 11.27 19.60
CA PHE A 52 6.62 10.75 18.58
C PHE A 52 7.22 10.73 17.17
N GLY A 53 7.98 11.77 16.81
CA GLY A 53 8.68 11.86 15.52
C GLY A 53 9.77 10.80 15.38
N LYS A 54 10.54 10.55 16.46
CA LYS A 54 11.56 9.50 16.51
C LYS A 54 10.95 8.11 16.41
N GLU A 55 9.88 7.83 17.15
CA GLU A 55 9.20 6.53 17.11
C GLU A 55 8.59 6.24 15.72
N GLN A 56 8.04 7.25 15.03
CA GLN A 56 7.60 7.09 13.64
C GLN A 56 8.76 6.86 12.67
N SER A 57 9.87 7.59 12.81
CA SER A 57 11.04 7.41 11.95
C SER A 57 11.63 6.01 12.09
N GLU A 58 11.80 5.51 13.31
CA GLU A 58 12.33 4.17 13.59
C GLU A 58 11.40 3.06 13.07
N ARG A 59 10.07 3.26 13.13
CA ARG A 59 9.09 2.35 12.49
C ARG A 59 9.18 2.39 10.97
N MET A 60 9.37 3.56 10.38
CA MET A 60 9.54 3.69 8.93
C MET A 60 10.85 3.03 8.47
N ASP A 61 11.95 3.25 9.19
CA ASP A 61 13.26 2.68 8.88
C ASP A 61 13.29 1.16 9.06
N SER A 62 12.60 0.63 10.08
CA SER A 62 12.47 -0.83 10.27
C SER A 62 11.61 -1.50 9.22
N LEU A 63 10.52 -0.86 8.76
CA LEU A 63 9.73 -1.33 7.62
C LEU A 63 10.54 -1.31 6.33
N ASN A 64 11.30 -0.24 6.09
CA ASN A 64 12.13 -0.11 4.89
C ASN A 64 13.24 -1.17 4.86
N ASN A 65 13.89 -1.44 6.00
CA ASN A 65 14.92 -2.47 6.12
C ASN A 65 14.37 -3.90 5.96
N LEU A 66 13.16 -4.18 6.45
CA LEU A 66 12.46 -5.45 6.18
C LEU A 66 12.16 -5.60 4.68
N TYR A 67 11.72 -4.52 4.04
CA TYR A 67 11.38 -4.49 2.63
C TYR A 67 12.60 -4.67 1.71
N THR A 68 13.73 -4.01 1.99
CA THR A 68 14.96 -4.18 1.19
C THR A 68 15.56 -5.57 1.32
N ASN A 69 15.63 -6.13 2.53
CA ASN A 69 16.14 -7.49 2.73
C ASN A 69 15.23 -8.55 2.12
N SER A 70 13.90 -8.35 2.13
CA SER A 70 12.97 -9.24 1.43
C SER A 70 13.06 -9.11 -0.09
N LYS A 71 13.31 -7.90 -0.61
CA LYS A 71 13.37 -7.62 -2.05
C LYS A 71 14.53 -8.35 -2.73
N ASP A 72 15.72 -8.29 -2.14
CA ASP A 72 16.89 -9.00 -2.67
C ASP A 72 16.67 -10.53 -2.65
N SER A 73 16.06 -11.06 -1.58
CA SER A 73 15.72 -12.48 -1.50
C SER A 73 14.61 -12.93 -2.47
N LEU A 74 13.66 -12.04 -2.78
CA LEU A 74 12.57 -12.31 -3.73
C LEU A 74 13.08 -12.37 -5.17
N LEU A 75 14.05 -11.51 -5.52
CA LEU A 75 14.67 -11.53 -6.85
C LEU A 75 15.51 -12.79 -7.08
N GLU A 76 16.04 -13.38 -6.01
CA GLU A 76 16.72 -14.66 -6.05
C GLU A 76 15.78 -15.87 -6.05
N SER A 77 14.46 -15.67 -5.88
CA SER A 77 13.48 -16.76 -5.87
C SER A 77 13.44 -17.50 -7.21
N ALA A 78 13.20 -18.81 -7.17
CA ALA A 78 13.05 -19.62 -8.38
C ALA A 78 11.88 -19.13 -9.26
N SER A 79 10.82 -18.58 -8.64
CA SER A 79 9.66 -18.03 -9.31
C SER A 79 10.03 -16.78 -10.12
N VAL A 80 10.71 -15.80 -9.53
CA VAL A 80 11.14 -14.59 -10.26
C VAL A 80 12.08 -14.93 -11.40
N ASN A 81 13.06 -15.80 -11.16
CA ASN A 81 13.97 -16.28 -12.21
C ASN A 81 13.21 -16.92 -13.38
N TYR A 82 12.21 -17.76 -13.10
CA TYR A 82 11.36 -18.34 -14.14
C TYR A 82 10.61 -17.26 -14.94
N LEU A 83 10.04 -16.25 -14.29
CA LEU A 83 9.32 -15.18 -14.99
C LEU A 83 10.23 -14.35 -15.90
N MET A 84 11.46 -14.09 -15.48
CA MET A 84 12.46 -13.41 -16.31
C MET A 84 12.79 -14.22 -17.58
N THR A 85 12.76 -15.56 -17.52
CA THR A 85 12.96 -16.40 -18.73
C THR A 85 11.82 -16.28 -19.75
N LEU A 86 10.64 -15.81 -19.33
CA LEU A 86 9.47 -15.64 -20.19
C LEU A 86 9.40 -14.27 -20.84
N GLU A 87 10.34 -13.37 -20.57
CA GLU A 87 10.35 -12.02 -21.14
C GLU A 87 10.25 -12.02 -22.67
N PRO A 88 9.41 -11.17 -23.27
CA PRO A 88 9.40 -10.96 -24.71
C PRO A 88 10.77 -10.48 -25.20
N ASP A 89 11.27 -11.08 -26.29
CA ASP A 89 12.59 -10.74 -26.86
C ASP A 89 12.65 -9.27 -27.30
N SER A 90 11.49 -8.68 -27.61
CA SER A 90 11.34 -7.27 -27.96
C SER A 90 11.65 -6.29 -26.84
N ILE A 91 11.69 -6.75 -25.58
CA ILE A 91 11.90 -5.92 -24.39
C ILE A 91 13.30 -6.08 -23.82
N GLY A 92 13.89 -7.27 -23.91
CA GLY A 92 15.32 -7.49 -23.68
C GLY A 92 15.85 -6.95 -22.35
N GLY A 93 15.24 -7.35 -21.23
CA GLY A 93 15.68 -6.94 -19.88
C GLY A 93 15.33 -5.51 -19.48
N ARG A 94 14.42 -4.85 -20.21
CA ARG A 94 13.89 -3.52 -19.85
C ARG A 94 12.63 -3.58 -19.00
N VAL A 95 12.21 -4.77 -18.57
CA VAL A 95 11.10 -4.91 -17.63
C VAL A 95 11.51 -4.29 -16.30
N PRO A 96 10.69 -3.39 -15.70
CA PRO A 96 10.98 -2.87 -14.38
C PRO A 96 11.08 -4.01 -13.37
N GLU A 97 12.16 -4.04 -12.57
CA GLU A 97 12.37 -5.07 -11.53
C GLU A 97 11.17 -5.20 -10.57
N GLN A 98 10.53 -4.07 -10.26
CA GLN A 98 9.31 -4.01 -9.44
C GLN A 98 8.16 -4.85 -10.02
N PHE A 99 8.10 -5.07 -11.33
CA PHE A 99 7.10 -5.96 -11.93
C PHE A 99 7.19 -7.37 -11.34
N TYR A 100 8.40 -7.85 -11.05
CA TYR A 100 8.61 -9.20 -10.50
C TYR A 100 8.55 -9.24 -8.97
N SER A 101 9.01 -8.19 -8.30
CA SER A 101 9.17 -8.18 -6.84
C SER A 101 7.96 -7.61 -6.09
N TYR A 102 7.13 -6.78 -6.72
CA TYR A 102 5.97 -6.17 -6.06
C TYR A 102 4.75 -7.09 -6.15
N LEU A 103 4.43 -7.71 -5.02
CA LEU A 103 3.34 -8.69 -4.88
C LEU A 103 2.05 -8.10 -4.27
N GLY A 104 1.96 -6.77 -4.20
CA GLY A 104 0.81 -6.06 -3.63
C GLY A 104 1.04 -5.55 -2.20
N PHE A 105 -0.01 -5.01 -1.60
CA PHE A 105 0.00 -4.42 -0.26
C PHE A 105 -1.33 -4.65 0.45
N ARG A 106 -1.27 -5.14 1.70
CA ARG A 106 -2.43 -5.42 2.57
C ARG A 106 -3.42 -6.42 1.97
N ASP A 107 -4.60 -5.95 1.59
CA ASP A 107 -5.72 -6.66 1.01
C ASP A 107 -5.67 -6.73 -0.52
N TYR A 108 -4.67 -6.09 -1.13
CA TYR A 108 -4.39 -6.19 -2.54
C TYR A 108 -3.19 -7.10 -2.79
N TYR A 109 -3.38 -8.14 -3.58
CA TYR A 109 -2.33 -9.07 -3.99
C TYR A 109 -2.14 -9.00 -5.49
N ARG A 110 -0.88 -8.98 -5.91
CA ARG A 110 -0.47 -8.94 -7.30
C ARG A 110 0.39 -10.16 -7.62
N LEU A 111 0.01 -10.90 -8.65
CA LEU A 111 0.64 -12.13 -9.09
C LEU A 111 1.24 -11.88 -10.49
N PRO A 112 2.54 -11.53 -10.58
CA PRO A 112 3.19 -11.35 -11.86
C PRO A 112 3.16 -12.66 -12.64
N ILE A 113 2.83 -12.61 -13.94
CA ILE A 113 2.95 -13.74 -14.85
C ILE A 113 3.98 -13.38 -15.93
N VAL A 114 3.62 -13.33 -17.20
CA VAL A 114 4.51 -12.82 -18.26
C VAL A 114 4.33 -11.32 -18.44
N TRP A 115 5.42 -10.54 -18.53
CA TRP A 115 5.33 -9.11 -18.83
C TRP A 115 4.58 -8.84 -20.15
N PRO A 116 3.65 -7.85 -20.21
CA PRO A 116 3.25 -6.90 -19.16
C PRO A 116 2.03 -7.34 -18.33
N TYR A 117 1.71 -8.62 -18.28
CA TYR A 117 0.50 -9.14 -17.68
C TYR A 117 0.71 -9.62 -16.24
N SER A 118 -0.26 -9.33 -15.38
CA SER A 118 -0.33 -9.87 -14.02
C SER A 118 -1.77 -10.16 -13.62
N LEU A 119 -1.93 -11.00 -12.61
CA LEU A 119 -3.23 -11.29 -12.01
C LEU A 119 -3.36 -10.52 -10.71
N HIS A 120 -4.49 -9.86 -10.51
CA HIS A 120 -4.76 -9.04 -9.33
C HIS A 120 -5.86 -9.71 -8.52
N CYS A 121 -5.61 -9.93 -7.24
CA CYS A 121 -6.58 -10.44 -6.28
C CYS A 121 -6.90 -9.34 -5.26
N MET A 122 -8.19 -9.09 -5.05
CA MET A 122 -8.68 -8.12 -4.08
C MET A 122 -9.26 -8.86 -2.88
N ASP A 123 -9.02 -8.34 -1.67
CA ASP A 123 -9.42 -8.86 -0.36
C ASP A 123 -8.82 -10.23 0.03
N SER A 124 -8.61 -11.13 -0.92
CA SER A 124 -8.10 -12.48 -0.70
C SER A 124 -7.51 -13.10 -1.97
N LEU A 125 -6.69 -14.15 -1.83
CA LEU A 125 -6.17 -14.96 -2.93
C LEU A 125 -7.20 -15.98 -3.48
N GLY A 126 -8.50 -15.66 -3.41
CA GLY A 126 -9.60 -16.55 -3.80
C GLY A 126 -9.82 -16.60 -5.31
N ASP A 127 -9.83 -15.43 -5.95
CA ASP A 127 -9.95 -15.27 -7.39
C ASP A 127 -9.12 -14.07 -7.86
N ALA A 128 -8.88 -14.00 -9.17
CA ALA A 128 -8.09 -12.94 -9.76
C ALA A 128 -8.70 -12.37 -11.04
N THR A 129 -8.27 -11.16 -11.36
CA THR A 129 -8.53 -10.49 -12.64
C THR A 129 -7.23 -10.26 -13.39
N LEU A 130 -7.25 -10.49 -14.70
CA LEU A 130 -6.09 -10.26 -15.57
C LEU A 130 -5.97 -8.77 -15.94
N TYR A 131 -4.79 -8.20 -15.69
CA TYR A 131 -4.44 -6.85 -16.08
C TYR A 131 -3.24 -6.83 -17.02
N ASN A 132 -3.19 -5.80 -17.87
CA ASN A 132 -2.03 -5.40 -18.63
C ASN A 132 -1.45 -4.11 -18.02
N GLU A 133 -0.20 -4.18 -17.59
CA GLU A 133 0.47 -3.12 -16.83
C GLU A 133 1.58 -2.44 -17.63
N ALA A 134 1.51 -2.50 -18.97
CA ALA A 134 2.55 -1.91 -19.83
C ALA A 134 2.72 -0.40 -19.63
N ASN A 135 1.71 0.29 -19.08
CA ASN A 135 1.73 1.73 -18.82
C ASN A 135 1.91 2.07 -17.34
N VAL A 136 2.09 1.08 -16.46
CA VAL A 136 2.39 1.32 -15.04
C VAL A 136 3.83 1.84 -14.93
N GLN A 137 3.96 2.98 -14.26
CA GLN A 137 5.24 3.65 -13.99
C GLN A 137 5.74 3.33 -12.59
N GLN A 138 4.82 3.17 -11.63
CA GLN A 138 5.13 2.86 -10.23
C GLN A 138 4.14 1.82 -9.72
N PHE A 139 4.62 0.67 -9.28
CA PHE A 139 3.76 -0.45 -8.88
C PHE A 139 3.21 -0.32 -7.45
N ASP A 140 3.90 0.43 -6.60
CA ASP A 140 3.58 0.66 -5.18
C ASP A 140 2.58 1.80 -4.95
N VAL A 141 2.19 2.51 -6.02
CA VAL A 141 1.15 3.55 -5.99
C VAL A 141 0.13 3.28 -7.09
N ASN A 142 -1.12 3.69 -6.86
CA ASN A 142 -2.12 3.64 -7.92
C ASN A 142 -1.92 4.82 -8.88
N ASP A 143 -1.20 4.57 -9.98
CA ASP A 143 -0.97 5.52 -11.07
C ASP A 143 -2.00 5.39 -12.22
N ASN A 144 -2.98 4.49 -12.09
CA ASN A 144 -3.98 4.13 -13.10
C ASN A 144 -3.39 3.67 -14.45
N GLY A 145 -2.15 3.18 -14.48
CA GLY A 145 -1.50 2.65 -15.68
C GLY A 145 -1.95 1.23 -16.06
N GLU A 146 -2.60 0.53 -15.14
CA GLU A 146 -3.13 -0.82 -15.30
C GLU A 146 -4.42 -0.85 -16.15
N LEU A 147 -4.49 -1.77 -17.11
CA LEU A 147 -5.63 -1.95 -18.01
C LEU A 147 -6.22 -3.35 -17.84
N SER A 148 -7.47 -3.42 -17.41
CA SER A 148 -8.19 -4.70 -17.34
C SER A 148 -8.29 -5.35 -18.72
N CYS A 149 -8.09 -6.67 -18.75
CA CYS A 149 -8.26 -7.49 -19.94
C CYS A 149 -9.65 -8.15 -20.02
N ASP A 150 -10.59 -7.75 -19.15
CA ASP A 150 -11.95 -8.30 -19.02
C ASP A 150 -12.00 -9.82 -18.74
N VAL A 151 -10.92 -10.39 -18.19
CA VAL A 151 -10.86 -11.77 -17.73
C VAL A 151 -10.85 -11.79 -16.20
N ASN A 152 -12.04 -11.95 -15.63
CA ASN A 152 -12.27 -11.87 -14.18
C ASN A 152 -12.62 -13.24 -13.58
N GLY A 153 -12.49 -13.37 -12.26
CA GLY A 153 -12.92 -14.56 -11.51
C GLY A 153 -12.02 -15.78 -11.74
N ILE A 154 -10.75 -15.57 -12.09
CA ILE A 154 -9.77 -16.63 -12.35
C ILE A 154 -9.43 -17.31 -11.03
N MET A 155 -9.73 -18.61 -10.91
CA MET A 155 -9.52 -19.38 -9.68
C MET A 155 -8.22 -20.19 -9.74
N THR A 156 -7.99 -20.83 -10.90
CA THR A 156 -6.79 -21.61 -11.17
C THR A 156 -6.25 -21.30 -12.54
N PHE A 157 -4.94 -21.37 -12.70
CA PHE A 157 -4.29 -21.00 -13.94
C PHE A 157 -2.92 -21.67 -14.15
N ALA A 158 -2.49 -21.67 -15.39
CA ALA A 158 -1.11 -21.90 -15.81
C ALA A 158 -0.83 -20.97 -17.00
N PHE A 159 0.43 -20.65 -17.26
CA PHE A 159 0.80 -19.75 -18.35
C PHE A 159 2.08 -20.16 -19.04
N THR A 160 2.22 -19.71 -20.28
CA THR A 160 3.45 -19.69 -21.07
C THR A 160 3.77 -18.23 -21.44
N LYS A 161 4.83 -18.03 -22.22
CA LYS A 161 5.17 -16.73 -22.81
C LYS A 161 4.04 -16.11 -23.64
N GLU A 162 3.17 -16.92 -24.23
CA GLU A 162 2.16 -16.45 -25.19
C GLU A 162 0.70 -16.64 -24.74
N HIS A 163 0.46 -17.52 -23.76
CA HIS A 163 -0.90 -17.90 -23.39
C HIS A 163 -1.07 -18.02 -21.88
N LEU A 164 -2.25 -17.64 -21.39
CA LEU A 164 -2.78 -17.99 -20.07
C LEU A 164 -3.89 -19.01 -20.27
N ILE A 165 -3.92 -20.06 -19.46
CA ILE A 165 -5.02 -21.02 -19.42
C ILE A 165 -5.51 -21.14 -17.99
N GLY A 166 -6.77 -21.53 -17.81
CA GLY A 166 -7.27 -21.75 -16.47
C GLY A 166 -8.75 -22.04 -16.37
N MET A 167 -9.21 -22.01 -15.12
CA MET A 167 -10.61 -22.09 -14.75
C MET A 167 -11.01 -20.80 -14.04
N LYS A 168 -12.13 -20.23 -14.47
CA LYS A 168 -12.75 -19.06 -13.86
C LYS A 168 -14.19 -19.34 -13.45
N VAL A 169 -14.69 -18.57 -12.49
CA VAL A 169 -16.10 -18.58 -12.11
C VAL A 169 -16.78 -17.36 -12.70
N LYS A 170 -17.76 -17.60 -13.58
CA LYS A 170 -18.62 -16.54 -14.13
C LYS A 170 -19.91 -16.47 -13.33
N ILE A 171 -20.27 -15.28 -12.87
CA ILE A 171 -21.54 -15.00 -12.20
C ILE A 171 -22.47 -14.35 -13.22
N GLU A 172 -23.44 -15.11 -13.71
CA GLU A 172 -24.57 -14.57 -14.48
C GLU A 172 -25.83 -14.65 -13.61
N ASN A 173 -26.54 -15.79 -13.65
CA ASN A 173 -27.67 -16.08 -12.75
C ASN A 173 -27.29 -17.02 -11.59
N LYS A 174 -26.29 -17.88 -11.82
CA LYS A 174 -25.69 -18.79 -10.84
C LYS A 174 -24.19 -18.89 -11.12
N PRO A 175 -23.33 -19.09 -10.10
CA PRO A 175 -21.92 -19.34 -10.30
C PRO A 175 -21.70 -20.54 -11.21
N LYS A 176 -20.99 -20.33 -12.33
CA LYS A 176 -20.66 -21.39 -13.28
C LYS A 176 -19.16 -21.45 -13.50
N LYS A 177 -18.60 -22.66 -13.40
CA LYS A 177 -17.21 -22.93 -13.78
C LYS A 177 -17.06 -22.84 -15.30
N VAL A 178 -16.05 -22.12 -15.74
CA VAL A 178 -15.73 -21.90 -17.15
C VAL A 178 -14.24 -22.12 -17.34
N TYR A 179 -13.86 -22.97 -18.29
CA TYR A 179 -12.47 -23.19 -18.66
C TYR A 179 -12.11 -22.27 -19.82
N PHE A 180 -10.94 -21.63 -19.76
CA PHE A 180 -10.57 -20.62 -20.73
C PHE A 180 -9.10 -20.69 -21.11
N ALA A 181 -8.79 -20.17 -22.30
CA ALA A 181 -7.46 -19.80 -22.73
C ALA A 181 -7.47 -18.36 -23.23
N TYR A 182 -6.51 -17.56 -22.79
CA TYR A 182 -6.29 -16.20 -23.22
C TYR A 182 -4.97 -16.12 -23.99
N ASP A 183 -5.02 -15.53 -25.19
CA ASP A 183 -3.86 -15.28 -26.05
C ASP A 183 -3.38 -13.84 -25.82
N PHE A 184 -2.16 -13.68 -25.29
CA PHE A 184 -1.62 -12.36 -24.96
C PHE A 184 -1.39 -11.49 -26.20
N LYS A 185 -1.00 -12.11 -27.32
CA LYS A 185 -0.69 -11.40 -28.56
C LYS A 185 -1.96 -10.89 -29.24
N ASN A 186 -2.96 -11.75 -29.36
CA ASN A 186 -4.23 -11.43 -30.02
C ASN A 186 -5.24 -10.75 -29.08
N LYS A 187 -4.94 -10.71 -27.77
CA LYS A 187 -5.82 -10.17 -26.71
C LYS A 187 -7.22 -10.78 -26.77
N SER A 188 -7.27 -12.09 -26.96
CA SER A 188 -8.51 -12.82 -27.21
C SER A 188 -8.68 -13.98 -26.27
N GLU A 189 -9.90 -14.15 -25.77
CA GLU A 189 -10.30 -15.28 -24.94
C GLU A 189 -11.02 -16.36 -25.76
N LYS A 190 -10.70 -17.62 -25.48
CA LYS A 190 -11.42 -18.80 -25.96
C LYS A 190 -11.92 -19.63 -24.79
N ILE A 191 -13.18 -20.06 -24.88
CA ILE A 191 -13.85 -20.83 -23.82
C ILE A 191 -13.97 -22.30 -24.21
N PHE A 192 -13.85 -23.19 -23.22
CA PHE A 192 -13.91 -24.64 -23.35
C PHE A 192 -14.98 -25.23 -22.44
N LYS A 193 -15.52 -26.39 -22.81
CA LYS A 193 -16.61 -27.03 -22.06
C LYS A 193 -16.12 -27.67 -20.77
N ASN A 194 -14.90 -28.20 -20.76
CA ASN A 194 -14.32 -28.94 -19.66
C ASN A 194 -12.78 -28.79 -19.67
N GLU A 195 -12.16 -29.22 -18.58
CA GLU A 195 -10.71 -29.15 -18.39
C GLU A 195 -9.95 -29.98 -19.43
N GLN A 196 -10.45 -31.15 -19.81
CA GLN A 196 -9.80 -32.02 -20.79
C GLN A 196 -9.68 -31.33 -22.17
N GLU A 197 -10.75 -30.65 -22.63
CA GLU A 197 -10.72 -29.88 -23.87
C GLU A 197 -9.70 -28.73 -23.81
N LEU A 198 -9.61 -28.05 -22.66
CA LEU A 198 -8.63 -26.99 -22.44
C LEU A 198 -7.20 -27.54 -22.49
N LEU A 199 -6.92 -28.61 -21.77
CA LEU A 199 -5.58 -29.20 -21.71
C LEU A 199 -5.16 -29.77 -23.08
N ASN A 200 -6.08 -30.39 -23.82
CA ASN A 200 -5.80 -30.85 -25.19
C ASN A 200 -5.46 -29.66 -26.12
N TYR A 201 -6.15 -28.54 -25.99
CA TYR A 201 -5.82 -27.31 -26.72
C TYR A 201 -4.46 -26.74 -26.28
N ALA A 202 -4.18 -26.74 -24.98
CA ALA A 202 -2.97 -26.20 -24.38
C ALA A 202 -1.70 -26.91 -24.85
N ARG A 203 -1.75 -28.23 -25.08
CA ARG A 203 -0.60 -29.00 -25.62
C ARG A 203 -0.11 -28.45 -26.96
N GLY A 204 -1.03 -28.01 -27.83
CA GLY A 204 -0.70 -27.37 -29.10
C GLY A 204 -0.15 -25.94 -28.97
N LYS A 205 -0.09 -25.40 -27.75
CA LYS A 205 0.31 -24.02 -27.41
C LYS A 205 1.52 -23.95 -26.48
N GLY A 206 2.28 -25.04 -26.39
CA GLY A 206 3.54 -25.08 -25.64
C GLY A 206 3.40 -25.42 -24.16
N PHE A 207 2.22 -25.86 -23.71
CA PHE A 207 2.06 -26.43 -22.37
C PHE A 207 2.43 -27.92 -22.38
N ASP A 208 3.20 -28.34 -21.38
CA ASP A 208 3.59 -29.74 -21.19
C ASP A 208 2.42 -30.59 -20.62
N GLU A 209 2.46 -31.90 -20.79
CA GLU A 209 1.51 -32.84 -20.17
C GLU A 209 1.56 -32.81 -18.64
N SER A 210 2.68 -32.38 -18.06
CA SER A 210 2.83 -32.16 -16.62
C SER A 210 2.28 -30.80 -16.13
N THR A 211 1.73 -29.97 -17.03
CA THR A 211 1.18 -28.65 -16.65
C THR A 211 0.03 -28.82 -15.67
N GLU A 212 0.22 -28.33 -14.46
CA GLU A 212 -0.80 -28.25 -13.43
C GLU A 212 -1.38 -26.84 -13.33
N LEU A 213 -2.71 -26.73 -13.23
CA LEU A 213 -3.39 -25.46 -12.98
C LEU A 213 -3.29 -25.12 -11.50
N LYS A 214 -2.48 -24.12 -11.14
CA LYS A 214 -2.29 -23.69 -9.74
C LYS A 214 -3.39 -22.73 -9.32
N SER A 215 -3.78 -22.77 -8.04
CA SER A 215 -4.62 -21.71 -7.47
C SER A 215 -3.83 -20.41 -7.30
N CYS A 216 -4.53 -19.28 -7.20
CA CYS A 216 -3.90 -17.98 -6.88
C CYS A 216 -3.09 -18.04 -5.58
N LYS A 217 -3.60 -18.75 -4.58
CA LYS A 217 -2.91 -18.96 -3.30
C LYS A 217 -1.64 -19.80 -3.45
N ASP A 218 -1.70 -20.91 -4.17
CA ASP A 218 -0.55 -21.80 -4.34
C ASP A 218 0.55 -21.13 -5.17
N TYR A 219 0.16 -20.32 -6.16
CA TYR A 219 1.09 -19.51 -6.93
C TYR A 219 1.76 -18.43 -6.06
N TYR A 220 0.99 -17.69 -5.26
CA TYR A 220 1.53 -16.65 -4.37
C TYR A 220 2.53 -17.22 -3.35
N ASN A 221 2.25 -18.38 -2.76
CA ASN A 221 3.14 -19.04 -1.80
C ASN A 221 4.45 -19.57 -2.45
N GLY A 222 4.58 -19.50 -3.77
CA GLY A 222 5.80 -19.87 -4.48
C GLY A 222 6.83 -18.74 -4.58
N PHE A 223 6.50 -17.53 -4.12
CA PHE A 223 7.43 -16.39 -4.00
C PHE A 223 7.98 -16.31 -2.58
#